data_AF-A0A6N8W8K7-F1
#
_entry.id   AF-A0A6N8W8K7-F1
#
_cell.length_a   1.000
_cell.length_b   1.000
_cell.length_c   1.000
_cell.angle_alpha   90.00
_cell.angle_beta   90.00
_cell.angle_gamma   90.00
#
_symmetry.space_group_name_H-M   'P 1'
#
loop_
_entity.id
_entity.type
_entity.pdbx_description
1 polymer ?
#
loop_
_entity_poly.entity_id
_entity_poly.type
_entity_poly.pdbx_seq_one_letter_code
_entity_poly.pdbx_strand_id
1 'polypeptide(L)' 'MLMAGATVVGVGSAIYQRGPDAIRLIRAELQQWMAEQNIARIADLQDRAHSEPRYATSPSTPPAPVAE' A
#
# COMPACT_ATOMS: atom_id res chain seq x y z
N MET A 1 6.80 -1.57 5.31
CA MET A 1 6.23 -0.76 6.40
C MET A 1 5.18 0.22 5.92
N LEU A 2 5.44 1.01 4.87
CA LEU A 2 4.41 1.88 4.27
C LEU A 2 3.13 1.10 3.92
N MET A 3 3.26 -0.01 3.19
CA MET A 3 2.12 -0.89 2.85
C MET A 3 1.43 -1.55 4.04
N ALA A 4 2.12 -1.66 5.19
CA ALA A 4 1.53 -2.13 6.43
C ALA A 4 0.83 -1.01 7.23
N GLY A 5 0.73 0.20 6.66
CA GLY A 5 0.02 1.34 7.25
C GLY A 5 0.91 2.45 7.83
N ALA A 6 2.24 2.34 7.77
CA ALA A 6 3.11 3.39 8.30
C ALA A 6 3.09 4.64 7.41
N THR A 7 2.86 5.82 7.99
CA THR A 7 2.99 7.11 7.28
C THR A 7 4.45 7.58 7.22
N VAL A 8 5.25 7.24 8.23
CA VAL A 8 6.67 7.60 8.35
C VAL A 8 7.45 6.38 8.83
N VAL A 9 8.69 6.22 8.37
CA VAL A 9 9.58 5.11 8.74
C VAL A 9 10.93 5.65 9.22
N GLY A 10 11.33 5.29 10.44
CA GLY A 10 12.66 5.61 10.97
C GLY A 10 13.71 4.59 10.53
N VAL A 11 14.90 5.05 10.16
CA VAL A 11 15.98 4.19 9.61
C VAL A 11 17.31 4.38 10.35
N GLY A 12 17.34 4.02 11.63
CA GLY A 12 18.50 4.25 12.51
C GLY A 12 19.73 3.39 12.19
N SER A 13 19.56 2.08 12.03
CA SER A 13 20.68 1.15 11.76
C SER A 13 21.32 1.40 10.39
N ALA A 14 20.52 1.72 9.38
CA ALA A 14 21.03 2.05 8.04
C ALA A 14 21.89 3.32 8.06
N ILE A 15 21.45 4.36 8.79
CA ILE A 15 22.23 5.59 8.96
C ILE A 15 23.50 5.31 9.78
N TYR A 16 23.42 4.52 10.85
CA TYR A 16 24.59 4.18 11.66
C TYR A 16 25.68 3.46 10.86
N GLN A 17 25.28 2.55 9.97
CA GLN A 17 26.23 1.72 9.22
C GLN A 17 26.72 2.37 7.92
N ARG A 18 25.87 3.11 7.19
CA ARG A 18 26.18 3.65 5.85
C ARG A 18 26.26 5.17 5.82
N GLY A 19 26.03 5.82 6.96
CA GLY A 19 25.99 7.27 7.07
C GLY A 19 24.73 7.89 6.47
N PRO A 20 24.72 9.23 6.31
CA PRO A 20 23.56 9.97 5.82
C PRO A 20 23.16 9.62 4.37
N ASP A 21 24.09 9.09 3.56
CA ASP A 21 23.80 8.65 2.19
C ASP A 21 22.78 7.50 2.13
N ALA A 22 22.58 6.75 3.22
CA ALA A 22 21.51 5.76 3.34
C ALA A 22 20.14 6.35 2.95
N ILE A 23 19.86 7.59 3.33
CA ILE A 23 18.59 8.25 3.04
C ILE A 23 18.42 8.46 1.52
N ARG A 24 19.49 8.86 0.84
CA ARG A 24 19.47 9.07 -0.63
C ARG A 24 19.25 7.75 -1.37
N LEU A 25 19.94 6.69 -0.94
CA LEU A 25 19.80 5.36 -1.51
C LEU A 25 18.38 4.82 -1.35
N ILE A 26 17.84 4.86 -0.13
CA ILE A 26 16.47 4.42 0.17
C ILE A 26 15.46 5.19 -0.67
N ARG A 27 15.63 6.51 -0.80
CA ARG A 27 14.75 7.34 -1.64
C ARG A 27 14.81 6.93 -3.11
N ALA A 28 16.01 6.69 -3.64
CA ALA A 28 16.19 6.31 -5.05
C ALA A 28 15.56 4.93 -5.35
N GLU A 29 15.84 3.93 -4.51
CA GLU A 29 15.27 2.58 -4.64
C GLU A 29 13.74 2.62 -4.54
N LEU A 30 13.20 3.39 -3.59
CA LEU A 30 11.75 3.54 -3.45
C LEU A 30 11.11 4.19 -4.67
N GLN A 31 11.72 5.23 -5.22
CA GLN A 31 11.22 5.88 -6.45
C GLN A 31 11.25 4.93 -7.64
N GLN A 32 12.34 4.17 -7.80
CA GLN A 32 12.46 3.19 -8.88
C GLN A 32 11.38 2.12 -8.74
N TRP A 33 11.24 1.51 -7.56
CA TRP A 33 10.21 0.51 -7.31
C TRP A 33 8.80 1.06 -7.55
N MET A 34 8.51 2.30 -7.11
CA MET A 34 7.21 2.93 -7.36
C MET A 34 6.92 3.10 -8.86
N ALA A 35 7.93 3.49 -9.65
CA ALA A 35 7.79 3.60 -11.09
C ALA A 35 7.50 2.24 -11.75
N GLU A 36 8.23 1.19 -11.35
CA GLU A 36 8.01 -0.18 -11.82
C GLU A 36 6.60 -0.70 -11.50
N GLN A 37 6.03 -0.29 -10.36
CA GLN A 37 4.68 -0.67 -9.94
C GLN A 37 3.58 0.27 -10.47
N ASN A 38 3.91 1.27 -11.30
CA ASN A 38 2.99 2.30 -11.78
C ASN A 38 2.28 3.07 -10.65
N ILE A 39 2.97 3.32 -9.54
CA ILE A 39 2.46 4.05 -8.38
C ILE A 39 3.02 5.46 -8.40
N ALA A 40 2.16 6.47 -8.59
CA ALA A 40 2.58 7.86 -8.72
C ALA A 40 2.82 8.57 -7.37
N ARG A 41 2.08 8.20 -6.31
CA ARG A 41 2.16 8.89 -5.01
C ARG A 41 2.46 7.92 -3.89
N ILE A 42 3.30 8.37 -2.96
CA ILE A 42 3.68 7.55 -1.79
C ILE A 42 2.50 7.27 -0.86
N ALA A 43 1.51 8.17 -0.84
CA ALA A 43 0.26 8.00 -0.11
C ALA A 43 -0.53 6.77 -0.60
N ASP A 44 -0.41 6.43 -1.89
CA ASP A 44 -1.11 5.29 -2.47
C ASP A 44 -0.55 3.95 -2.01
N LEU A 45 0.65 3.94 -1.40
CA LEU A 45 1.21 2.73 -0.79
C LEU A 45 0.62 2.43 0.58
N GLN A 46 0.12 3.43 1.31
CA GLN A 46 -0.28 3.22 2.71
C GLN A 46 -1.44 2.22 2.79
N ASP A 47 -1.36 1.29 3.73
CA ASP A 47 -2.40 0.29 4.04
C ASP A 47 -2.76 -0.70 2.91
N ARG A 48 -1.99 -0.75 1.82
CA ARG A 48 -2.25 -1.69 0.72
C ARG A 48 -2.19 -3.16 1.11
N ALA A 49 -1.46 -3.52 2.17
CA ALA A 49 -1.37 -4.91 2.61
C ALA A 49 -2.66 -5.42 3.28
N HIS A 50 -3.51 -4.52 3.77
CA HIS A 50 -4.76 -4.86 4.45
C HIS A 50 -6.01 -4.58 3.60
N SER A 51 -5.85 -3.97 2.41
CA SER A 51 -6.96 -3.70 1.51
C SER A 51 -7.52 -5.00 0.91
N GLU A 52 -8.75 -5.35 1.28
CA GLU A 52 -9.44 -6.53 0.72
C GLU A 52 -9.77 -6.33 -0.78
N PRO A 53 -9.69 -7.39 -1.61
CA PRO A 53 -10.20 -7.35 -2.97
C PRO A 53 -11.70 -7.04 -2.95
N ARG A 54 -12.09 -5.94 -3.59
CA ARG A 54 -13.52 -5.63 -3.78
C ARG A 54 -14.08 -6.55 -4.86
N TYR A 55 -14.84 -7.55 -4.44
CA TYR A 55 -15.64 -8.37 -5.35
C TYR A 55 -16.95 -7.65 -5.67
N ALA A 56 -17.29 -7.54 -6.95
CA ALA A 56 -18.59 -7.05 -7.36
C ALA A 56 -19.66 -8.09 -6.99
N THR A 57 -20.43 -7.82 -5.95
CA THR A 57 -21.64 -8.60 -5.65
C THR A 57 -22.82 -7.90 -6.31
N SER A 58 -23.48 -8.60 -7.25
CA SER A 58 -24.80 -8.15 -7.70
C SER A 58 -25.77 -8.29 -6.52
N PRO A 59 -26.59 -7.26 -6.21
CA PRO A 59 -27.58 -7.39 -5.16
C PRO A 59 -28.57 -8.49 -5.55
N SER A 60 -28.63 -9.55 -4.74
CA SER A 60 -29.65 -10.59 -4.88
C SER A 60 -30.98 -10.02 -4.38
N THR A 61 -31.95 -9.81 -5.27
CA THR A 61 -33.31 -9.48 -4.85
C THR A 61 -33.92 -10.70 -4.15
N PRO A 62 -34.48 -10.56 -2.93
CA PRO A 62 -35.20 -11.65 -2.28
C PRO A 62 -36.36 -12.14 -3.17
N PRO A 63 -36.62 -13.45 -3.27
CA PRO A 63 -37.79 -13.94 -3.99
C PRO A 63 -39.07 -13.43 -3.31
N ALA A 64 -39.99 -12.89 -4.09
CA ALA A 64 -41.29 -12.45 -3.60
C ALA A 64 -42.09 -13.66 -3.06
N PRO A 65 -42.86 -13.50 -1.96
CA PRO A 65 -43.71 -14.57 -1.46
C PRO A 65 -44.74 -14.94 -2.53
N VAL A 66 -44.86 -16.23 -2.82
CA VAL A 66 -45.97 -16.78 -3.62
C VAL A 66 -47.23 -16.76 -2.75
N ALA A 67 -48.25 -16.02 -3.16
CA ALA A 67 -49.57 -16.11 -2.55
C ALA A 67 -50.34 -17.25 -3.25
N GLU A 68 -50.70 -18.28 -2.48
CA GLU A 68 -51.77 -19.22 -2.80
C GLU A 68 -53.14 -18.64 -2.40
#